data_AF-A0AAW3W6D0-F1
#
_entry.id   AF-A0AAW3W6D0-F1
#
_cell.length_a   1.000
_cell.length_b   1.000
_cell.length_c   1.000
_cell.angle_alpha   90.00
_cell.angle_beta   90.00
_cell.angle_gamma   90.00
#
_symmetry.space_group_name_H-M   'P 1'
#
loop_
_entity.id
_entity.type
_entity.pdbx_description
1 polymer ?
#
loop_
_entity_poly.entity_id
_entity_poly.type
_entity_poly.pdbx_seq_one_letter_code
_entity_poly.pdbx_strand_id
1 'polypeptide(L)' 'MKVTELSQGQLSELKMNYYYGEDEDDGHEAEYACPDDVPNEVIFKHYADIDFVNDDFGCSQGDDDGEED' A
#
# COMPACT_ATOMS: atom_id res chain seq x y z
N MET A 1 -11.34 -0.99 -6.35
CA MET A 1 -10.96 -2.23 -5.65
C MET A 1 -10.89 -1.89 -4.18
N LYS A 2 -11.53 -2.68 -3.32
CA LYS A 2 -11.40 -2.48 -1.86
C LYS A 2 -10.03 -2.95 -1.39
N VAL A 3 -9.55 -2.37 -0.29
CA VAL A 3 -8.27 -2.73 0.32
C VAL A 3 -8.12 -4.22 0.61
N THR A 4 -9.22 -4.92 0.92
CA THR A 4 -9.24 -6.37 1.18
C THR A 4 -9.14 -7.23 -0.08
N GLU A 5 -9.30 -6.64 -1.27
CA GLU A 5 -9.24 -7.31 -2.57
C GLU A 5 -7.86 -7.16 -3.24
N LEU A 6 -6.96 -6.39 -2.63
CA LEU A 6 -5.63 -6.12 -3.16
C LEU A 6 -4.74 -7.36 -3.11
N SER A 7 -3.85 -7.46 -4.11
CA SER A 7 -2.80 -8.48 -4.13
C SER A 7 -1.76 -8.24 -3.03
N GLN A 8 -0.94 -9.25 -2.75
CA GLN A 8 0.13 -9.12 -1.75
C GLN A 8 1.12 -7.98 -2.11
N GLY A 9 1.46 -7.78 -3.39
CA GLY A 9 2.35 -6.70 -3.83
C GLY A 9 1.75 -5.32 -3.57
N GLN A 10 0.47 -5.14 -3.94
CA GLN A 10 -0.26 -3.90 -3.69
C GLN A 10 -0.41 -3.61 -2.18
N LEU A 11 -0.64 -4.64 -1.36
CA LEU A 11 -0.67 -4.50 0.10
C LEU A 11 0.69 -4.12 0.68
N SER A 12 1.79 -4.67 0.18
CA SER A 12 3.14 -4.28 0.60
C SER A 12 3.43 -2.81 0.28
N GLU A 13 2.96 -2.29 -0.87
CA GLU A 13 3.07 -0.86 -1.16
C GLU A 13 2.27 0.00 -0.17
N LEU A 14 1.03 -0.39 0.17
CA LEU A 14 0.26 0.34 1.19
C LEU A 14 0.91 0.29 2.57
N LYS A 15 1.56 -0.83 2.93
CA LYS A 15 2.32 -0.93 4.18
C LYS A 15 3.51 0.02 4.20
N MET A 16 4.24 0.14 3.09
CA MET A 16 5.32 1.12 2.97
C MET A 16 4.79 2.55 3.08
N ASN A 17 3.69 2.86 2.39
CA ASN A 17 3.07 4.18 2.45
C ASN A 17 2.54 4.50 3.86
N TYR A 18 1.98 3.53 4.57
CA TYR A 18 1.55 3.72 5.96
C TYR A 18 2.74 3.91 6.91
N TYR A 19 3.81 3.14 6.72
CA TYR A 19 4.98 3.17 7.60
C TYR A 19 5.83 4.42 7.41
N TYR A 20 6.04 4.87 6.17
CA TYR A 20 6.82 6.07 5.83
C TYR A 20 5.95 7.30 5.57
N GLY A 21 4.62 7.18 5.69
CA GLY A 21 3.68 8.25 5.41
C GLY A 21 3.83 9.41 6.39
N GLU A 22 3.79 10.62 5.85
CA GLU A 22 4.01 11.89 6.55
C GLU A 22 2.83 12.34 7.43
N ASP A 23 2.00 11.44 7.95
CA ASP A 23 1.14 11.81 9.08
C ASP A 23 2.04 11.92 10.33
N GLU A 24 2.75 13.06 10.41
CA GLU A 24 3.74 13.44 11.43
C GLU A 24 3.21 13.37 12.88
N ASP A 25 1.93 13.08 13.08
CA ASP A 25 1.24 13.08 14.38
C ASP A 25 1.01 11.68 14.98
N ASP A 26 1.11 10.59 14.20
CA ASP A 26 0.61 9.27 14.64
C ASP A 26 1.69 8.29 15.17
N GLY A 27 2.98 8.66 15.09
CA GLY A 27 4.07 7.95 15.78
C GLY A 27 4.25 6.47 15.42
N HIS A 28 3.73 6.03 14.26
CA HIS A 28 3.67 4.62 13.85
C HIS A 28 5.04 3.95 13.71
N GLU A 29 6.10 4.70 13.40
CA GLU A 29 7.48 4.18 13.34
C GLU A 29 7.97 3.62 14.68
N ALA A 30 7.35 3.99 15.81
CA ALA A 30 7.70 3.44 17.12
C ALA A 30 7.01 2.09 17.41
N GLU A 31 5.96 1.73 16.66
CA GLU A 31 5.16 0.52 16.90
C GLU A 31 5.66 -0.69 16.10
N TYR A 32 6.25 -0.45 14.93
CA TYR A 32 6.71 -1.51 14.01
C TYR A 32 8.18 -1.32 13.64
N ALA A 33 8.94 -2.42 13.51
CA ALA A 33 10.36 -2.35 13.16
C ALA A 33 10.60 -2.17 11.65
N CYS A 34 9.64 -2.58 10.82
CA CYS A 34 9.65 -2.37 9.38
C CYS A 34 8.22 -2.40 8.81
N PRO A 35 8.01 -1.95 7.55
CA PRO A 35 6.69 -1.94 6.93
C PRO A 35 6.00 -3.31 6.88
N ASP A 36 6.76 -4.40 6.66
CA ASP A 36 6.19 -5.75 6.55
C ASP A 36 5.57 -6.25 7.87
N ASP A 37 6.05 -5.73 9.00
CA ASP A 37 5.53 -6.06 10.34
C ASP A 37 4.15 -5.44 10.59
N VAL A 38 3.74 -4.44 9.79
CA VAL A 38 2.42 -3.82 9.91
C VAL A 38 1.34 -4.85 9.56
N PRO A 39 0.40 -5.16 10.49
CA PRO A 39 -0.66 -6.14 10.23
C PRO A 39 -1.59 -5.66 9.11
N ASN A 40 -2.05 -6.59 8.27
CA ASN A 40 -2.99 -6.26 7.19
C ASN A 40 -4.29 -5.62 7.73
N GLU A 41 -4.74 -6.01 8.94
CA GLU A 41 -5.92 -5.43 9.58
C GLU A 41 -5.78 -3.91 9.84
N VAL A 42 -4.57 -3.44 10.13
CA VAL A 42 -4.28 -2.01 10.31
C VAL A 42 -4.44 -1.28 8.98
N ILE A 43 -3.84 -1.83 7.91
CA ILE A 43 -3.97 -1.30 6.55
C ILE A 43 -5.44 -1.32 6.10
N PHE A 44 -6.16 -2.40 6.36
CA PHE A 44 -7.58 -2.51 6.00
C PHE A 44 -8.44 -1.45 6.68
N LYS A 45 -8.14 -1.13 7.94
CA LYS A 45 -8.85 -0.11 8.69
C LYS A 45 -8.48 1.30 8.23
N HIS A 46 -7.19 1.58 8.02
CA HIS A 46 -6.70 2.88 7.61
C HIS A 46 -7.23 3.27 6.22
N TYR A 47 -7.26 2.31 5.29
CA TYR A 47 -7.72 2.52 3.91
C TYR A 47 -9.13 1.98 3.63
N ALA A 48 -9.96 1.79 4.67
CA ALA A 48 -11.28 1.14 4.54
C ALA A 48 -12.24 1.89 3.58
N ASP A 49 -12.16 3.22 3.57
CA ASP A 49 -13.03 4.10 2.81
C ASP A 49 -12.45 4.53 1.45
N ILE A 50 -11.29 3.98 1.07
CA ILE A 50 -10.63 4.28 -0.19
C ILE A 50 -10.93 3.20 -1.23
N ASP A 51 -11.32 3.63 -2.43
CA ASP A 51 -11.50 2.76 -3.59
C ASP A 51 -10.29 2.87 -4.51
N PHE A 52 -9.49 1.82 -4.56
CA PHE A 52 -8.25 1.77 -5.33
C PHE A 52 -8.46 1.39 -6.79
N VAL A 53 -7.61 1.90 -7.67
CA VAL A 53 -7.43 1.50 -9.06
C VAL A 53 -6.00 0.98 -9.28
N ASN A 54 -5.74 0.25 -10.36
CA ASN A 54 -4.39 -0.30 -10.60
C ASN A 54 -3.32 0.79 -10.73
N ASP A 55 -3.70 1.99 -11.18
CA ASP A 55 -2.82 3.16 -11.32
C ASP A 55 -2.33 3.70 -9.96
N ASP A 56 -3.02 3.38 -8.85
CA ASP A 56 -2.61 3.77 -7.50
C ASP A 56 -1.37 3.01 -6.99
N PHE A 57 -0.93 1.99 -7.73
CA PHE A 57 0.17 1.12 -7.35
C PHE A 57 1.27 1.15 -8.42
N GLY A 58 2.52 1.30 -7.98
CA GLY A 58 3.67 1.24 -8.87
C GLY A 58 3.92 -0.18 -9.39
N CYS A 59 3.44 -1.21 -8.69
CA CYS A 59 3.37 -2.58 -9.21
C CYS A 59 2.10 -2.75 -10.06
N SER A 60 1.96 -2.00 -11.15
CA SER A 60 0.99 -2.35 -12.18
C SER A 60 1.36 -3.73 -12.71
N GLN A 61 0.57 -4.75 -12.35
CA GLN A 61 0.58 -6.05 -13.00
C GLN A 61 0.07 -5.85 -14.42
N GLY A 62 0.97 -5.41 -15.28
CA GLY A 62 0.85 -5.29 -16.71
C GLY A 62 2.24 -5.46 -17.29
N ASP A 63 2.53 -6.66 -17.77
CA ASP A 63 3.16 -6.76 -19.07
C ASP A 63 2.33 -5.86 -20.03
N ASP A 64 2.81 -4.66 -20.33
CA ASP A 64 2.47 -3.96 -21.57
C ASP A 64 3.80 -3.59 -22.25
N ASP A 65 4.01 -4.30 -23.34
CA ASP A 65 5.07 -4.22 -24.33
C ASP A 65 4.98 -2.84 -25.03
N GLY A 66 5.97 -1.97 -24.88
CA GLY A 66 6.05 -0.75 -25.70
C GLY A 66 6.77 0.45 -25.09
N GLU A 67 8.10 0.44 -25.10
CA GLU A 67 8.83 1.68 -25.37
C GLU A 67 9.36 1.59 -26.82
N GLU A 68 8.61 2.25 -27.71
CA GLU A 68 8.99 2.58 -29.08
C GLU A 68 9.96 3.77 -29.05
N ASP A 69 11.21 3.61 -29.51
CA ASP A 69 11.83 4.24 -30.71
C ASP A 69 13.34 3.91 -30.79
#